data_AF-A0A7W1JDW2-F1
#
_entry.id   AF-A0A7W1JDW2-F1
#
_cell.length_a   1.000
_cell.length_b   1.000
_cell.length_c   1.000
_cell.angle_alpha   90.00
_cell.angle_beta   90.00
_cell.angle_gamma   90.00
#
_symmetry.space_group_name_H-M   'P 1'
#
loop_
_entity.id
_entity.type
_entity.pdbx_description
1 polymer ?
#
loop_
_entity_poly.entity_id
_entity_poly.type
_entity_poly.pdbx_seq_one_letter_code
_entity_poly.pdbx_strand_id
1 'polypeptide(L)'
;MYVTAKVRGNRFRVAGGRPGMEVSWQLTGVRRNAYAEKNRVRVEEMKPVAERGTYLHPEAFDKPGEKNVEWARDSARLKRAKEAREK
;
A
#
# COMPACT_ATOMS: atom_id res chain seq x y z
N MET A 1 2.79 -16.77 29.33
CA MET A 1 1.57 -16.47 28.57
C MET A 1 1.77 -16.91 27.13
N TYR A 2 0.82 -17.64 26.55
CA TYR A 2 0.93 -18.19 25.20
C TYR A 2 -0.45 -18.39 24.57
N VAL A 3 -0.48 -18.49 23.24
CA VAL A 3 -1.69 -18.84 22.48
C VAL A 3 -1.93 -20.34 22.60
N THR A 4 -3.01 -20.75 23.26
CA THR A 4 -3.31 -22.16 23.56
C THR A 4 -4.12 -22.84 22.47
N ALA A 5 -4.79 -22.06 21.61
CA ALA A 5 -5.53 -22.57 20.47
C ALA A 5 -5.37 -21.63 19.28
N LYS A 6 -5.05 -22.19 18.11
CA LYS A 6 -5.06 -21.47 16.81
C LYS A 6 -6.48 -20.99 16.48
N VAL A 7 -6.57 -20.01 15.58
CA VAL A 7 -7.85 -19.46 15.11
C VAL A 7 -8.71 -20.57 14.48
N ARG A 8 -9.95 -20.68 14.95
CA ARG A 8 -11.02 -21.49 14.35
C ARG A 8 -12.35 -20.77 14.54
N GLY A 9 -13.12 -20.60 13.46
CA GLY A 9 -14.42 -19.91 13.52
C GLY A 9 -14.31 -18.49 14.10
N ASN A 10 -13.29 -17.74 13.68
CA ASN A 10 -12.98 -16.38 14.13
C ASN A 10 -12.71 -16.23 15.64
N ARG A 11 -12.32 -17.32 16.32
CA ARG A 11 -11.93 -17.30 17.74
C ARG A 11 -10.60 -18.00 17.94
N PHE A 12 -9.80 -17.53 18.90
CA PHE A 12 -8.57 -18.17 19.37
C PHE A 12 -8.49 -17.98 20.89
N ARG A 13 -7.57 -18.68 21.56
CA ARG A 13 -7.46 -18.64 23.02
C ARG A 13 -6.04 -18.31 23.43
N VAL A 14 -5.90 -17.37 24.37
CA VAL A 14 -4.64 -17.03 25.05
C VAL A 14 -4.76 -17.46 26.50
N ALA A 15 -3.71 -18.06 27.07
CA ALA A 15 -3.67 -18.43 28.49
C ALA A 15 -2.23 -18.46 29.03
N GLY A 16 -2.06 -18.98 30.25
CA GLY A 16 -0.75 -19.17 30.88
C GLY A 16 -0.06 -17.88 31.29
N GLY A 17 -0.81 -16.80 31.53
CA GLY A 17 -0.31 -15.53 32.07
C GLY A 17 -0.66 -15.35 33.55
N ARG A 18 0.16 -14.57 34.26
CA ARG A 18 -0.17 -14.10 35.62
C ARG A 18 -1.09 -12.86 35.53
N PRO A 19 -1.86 -12.53 36.57
CA PRO A 19 -2.63 -11.29 36.61
C PRO A 19 -1.76 -10.06 36.30
N GLY A 20 -2.29 -9.10 35.52
CA GLY A 20 -1.58 -7.86 35.16
C GLY A 20 -0.64 -7.96 33.96
N MET A 21 -0.56 -9.10 33.27
CA MET A 21 0.23 -9.23 32.04
C MET A 21 -0.52 -8.69 30.81
N GLU A 22 0.19 -7.96 29.96
CA GLU A 22 -0.28 -7.52 28.66
C GLU A 22 0.21 -8.45 27.54
N VAL A 23 -0.58 -8.56 26.47
CA VAL A 23 -0.21 -9.36 25.29
C VAL A 23 -0.53 -8.58 24.02
N SER A 24 0.42 -8.60 23.10
CA SER A 24 0.24 -8.15 21.71
C SER A 24 0.38 -9.35 20.79
N TRP A 25 -0.56 -9.51 19.85
CA TRP A 25 -0.59 -10.60 18.88
C TRP A 25 -0.99 -10.06 17.52
N GLN A 26 -0.50 -10.71 16.45
CA GLN A 26 -0.84 -10.39 15.08
C GLN A 26 -1.41 -11.62 14.40
N LEU A 27 -2.50 -11.43 13.66
CA LEU A 27 -3.04 -12.43 12.74
C LEU A 27 -2.80 -11.96 11.32
N THR A 28 -2.14 -12.80 10.52
CA THR A 28 -1.93 -12.55 9.10
C THR A 28 -2.75 -13.54 8.28
N GLY A 29 -3.32 -13.06 7.18
CA GLY A 29 -4.10 -13.87 6.23
C GLY A 29 -3.54 -13.71 4.83
N VAL A 30 -3.47 -14.82 4.08
CA VAL A 30 -3.08 -14.80 2.66
C VAL A 30 -4.34 -14.96 1.82
N ARG A 31 -4.60 -14.01 0.93
CA ARG A 31 -5.69 -14.11 -0.04
C ARG A 31 -5.41 -15.26 -1.00
N ARG A 32 -6.31 -16.24 -1.06
CA ARG A 32 -6.19 -17.42 -1.92
C ARG A 32 -7.41 -17.59 -2.81
N ASN A 33 -7.34 -17.06 -4.02
CA ASN A 33 -8.32 -17.29 -5.08
C ASN A 33 -7.59 -17.32 -6.44
N ALA A 34 -8.24 -17.83 -7.48
CA ALA A 34 -7.61 -18.02 -8.79
C ALA A 34 -6.98 -16.74 -9.36
N TYR A 35 -7.63 -15.59 -9.19
CA TYR A 35 -7.08 -14.31 -9.67
C TYR A 35 -5.83 -13.89 -8.89
N ALA A 36 -5.83 -14.02 -7.57
CA ALA A 36 -4.69 -13.66 -6.72
C ALA A 36 -3.52 -14.63 -6.89
N GLU A 37 -3.79 -15.90 -7.17
CA GLU A 37 -2.76 -16.89 -7.50
C GLU A 37 -2.12 -16.58 -8.87
N LYS A 38 -2.93 -16.23 -9.88
CA LYS A 38 -2.43 -15.85 -11.22
C LYS A 38 -1.75 -14.47 -11.26
N ASN A 39 -2.21 -13.52 -10.46
CA ASN A 39 -1.76 -12.13 -10.46
C ASN A 39 -1.22 -11.75 -9.08
N ARG A 40 -0.15 -12.42 -8.64
CA ARG A 40 0.47 -12.09 -7.35
C ARG A 40 0.96 -10.65 -7.33
N VAL A 41 0.60 -9.93 -6.28
CA VAL A 41 1.16 -8.62 -5.98
C VAL A 41 2.66 -8.79 -5.70
N ARG A 42 3.50 -8.02 -6.39
CA ARG A 42 4.91 -7.91 -6.05
C ARG A 42 5.05 -6.89 -4.94
N VAL A 43 5.71 -7.28 -3.85
CA VAL A 43 5.87 -6.43 -2.67
C VAL A 43 6.80 -5.26 -2.97
N GLU A 44 7.84 -5.52 -3.77
CA GLU A 44 8.83 -4.53 -4.17
C GLU A 44 9.07 -4.64 -5.67
N GLU A 45 9.08 -3.49 -6.35
CA GLU A 45 9.40 -3.37 -7.76
C GLU A 45 10.28 -2.15 -7.99
N MET A 46 11.22 -2.27 -8.92
CA MET A 46 12.01 -1.13 -9.37
C MET A 46 11.10 -0.12 -10.05
N LYS A 47 11.09 1.11 -9.55
CA LYS A 47 10.33 2.21 -10.16
C LYS A 47 10.76 2.37 -11.63
N PRO A 48 9.81 2.48 -12.58
CA PRO A 48 10.13 2.78 -13.97
C PRO A 48 11.01 4.02 -14.06
N VAL A 49 12.01 4.00 -14.95
CA VAL A 49 13.01 5.08 -15.02
C VAL A 49 12.36 6.46 -15.20
N ALA A 50 11.33 6.55 -16.05
CA ALA A 50 10.58 7.77 -16.30
C ALA A 50 9.88 8.32 -15.04
N GLU A 51 9.46 7.45 -14.13
CA GLU A 51 8.76 7.87 -12.92
C GLU A 51 9.73 8.24 -11.77
N ARG A 52 11.04 8.02 -11.89
CA ARG A 52 11.98 8.36 -10.81
C ARG A 52 12.04 9.88 -10.62
N GLY A 53 12.06 10.33 -9.36
CA GLY A 53 12.02 11.76 -9.02
C GLY A 53 10.64 12.42 -9.07
N THR A 54 9.58 11.68 -9.43
CA THR A 54 8.18 12.14 -9.34
C THR A 54 7.47 11.67 -8.08
N TYR A 55 6.36 12.32 -7.76
CA TYR A 55 5.55 12.11 -6.57
C TYR A 55 4.15 11.61 -6.96
N LEU A 56 3.51 10.81 -6.10
CA LEU A 56 2.09 10.52 -6.23
C LEU A 56 1.22 11.74 -5.83
N HIS A 57 1.68 12.47 -4.81
CA HIS A 57 1.02 13.65 -4.25
C HIS A 57 2.06 14.76 -4.02
N PRO A 58 2.41 15.56 -5.05
CA PRO A 58 3.39 16.64 -4.93
C PRO A 58 3.05 17.67 -3.84
N GLU A 59 1.77 17.95 -3.64
CA GLU A 59 1.23 18.93 -2.68
C GLU A 59 1.57 18.60 -1.22
N ALA A 60 1.70 17.31 -0.88
CA ALA A 60 2.10 16.86 0.45
C ALA A 60 3.58 17.17 0.77
N PHE A 61 4.36 17.61 -0.23
CA PHE A 61 5.78 17.94 -0.12
C PHE A 61 6.10 19.35 -0.64
N ASP A 62 5.08 20.21 -0.75
CA ASP A 62 5.18 21.58 -1.28
C ASP A 62 5.85 21.63 -2.67
N LYS A 63 5.56 20.62 -3.51
CA LYS A 63 6.07 20.53 -4.88
C LYS A 63 4.99 20.93 -5.89
N PRO A 64 5.39 21.47 -7.06
CA PRO A 64 4.43 21.82 -8.10
C PRO A 64 3.76 20.57 -8.67
N GLY A 65 2.52 20.73 -9.16
CA GLY A 65 1.72 19.64 -9.73
C GLY A 65 2.39 18.93 -10.91
N GLU A 66 3.30 19.59 -11.62
CA GLU A 66 4.10 19.01 -12.70
C GLU A 66 5.05 17.90 -12.25
N LYS A 67 5.36 17.82 -10.94
CA LYS A 67 6.14 16.71 -10.38
C LYS A 67 5.28 15.47 -10.09
N ASN A 68 3.98 15.48 -10.42
CA ASN A 68 3.14 14.29 -10.26
C ASN A 68 3.60 13.18 -11.22
N VAL A 69 3.56 11.92 -10.79
CA VAL A 69 3.90 10.74 -11.60
C VAL A 69 3.09 10.67 -12.90
N GLU A 70 1.87 11.22 -12.92
CA GLU A 70 1.06 11.27 -14.13
C GLU A 70 1.72 12.09 -15.25
N TRP A 71 2.46 13.15 -14.92
CA TRP A 71 3.23 13.92 -15.91
C TRP A 71 4.35 13.09 -16.55
N ALA A 72 4.95 12.17 -15.79
CA ALA A 72 5.93 11.23 -16.34
C ALA A 72 5.28 10.14 -17.22
N ARG A 73 4.00 9.82 -17.00
CA ARG A 73 3.25 8.81 -17.74
C ARG A 73 2.62 9.34 -19.03
N ASP A 74 2.04 10.55 -18.99
CA ASP A 74 1.34 11.17 -20.12
C ASP A 74 1.49 12.70 -20.13
N SER A 75 2.73 13.15 -20.35
CA SER A 75 3.07 14.58 -20.39
C SER A 75 2.31 15.35 -21.48
N ALA A 76 2.03 14.73 -22.63
CA ALA A 76 1.42 15.43 -23.77
C ALA A 76 -0.06 15.77 -23.55
N ARG A 77 -0.82 14.89 -22.87
CA ARG A 77 -2.20 15.17 -22.50
C ARG A 77 -2.29 16.26 -21.44
N LEU A 78 -1.44 16.17 -20.42
CA LEU A 78 -1.48 17.09 -19.27
C LEU A 78 -1.02 18.50 -19.63
N LYS A 79 -0.03 18.65 -20.53
CA LYS A 79 0.36 19.95 -21.10
C LYS A 79 -0.82 20.65 -21.77
N ARG A 80 -1.51 19.95 -22.67
CA ARG A 80 -2.69 20.48 -23.38
C ARG A 80 -3.82 20.87 -22.43
N ALA A 81 -4.07 20.05 -21.41
CA ALA A 81 -5.09 20.34 -20.40
C ALA A 81 -4.74 21.56 -19.53
N LYS A 82 -3.45 21.74 -19.21
CA LYS A 82 -2.96 22.91 -18.47
C LYS A 82 -3.08 24.18 -19.29
N GLU A 83 -2.60 24.16 -20.53
CA GLU A 83 -2.69 25.29 -21.48
C GLU A 83 -4.15 25.72 -21.72
N ALA A 84 -5.08 24.77 -21.83
CA ALA A 84 -6.51 25.07 -21.99
C ALA A 84 -7.17 25.66 -20.73
N ARG A 85 -6.59 25.46 -19.54
CA ARG A 85 -7.09 25.99 -18.26
C ARG A 85 -6.53 27.37 -17.95
N GLU A 86 -5.37 27.70 -18.50
CA GLU A 86 -4.69 28.99 -18.35
C GLU A 86 -5.14 30.04 -19.39
N LYS A 87 -5.93 29.63 -20.38
CA LYS A 87 -6.53 30.47 -21.42
C LYS A 87 -7.98 30.81 -21.10
#